data_AF-A0A2W5VBB0-F1
#
_entry.id   AF-A0A2W5VBB0-F1
#
_cell.length_a   1.000
_cell.length_b   1.000
_cell.length_c   1.000
_cell.angle_alpha   90.00
_cell.angle_beta   90.00
_cell.angle_gamma   90.00
#
_symmetry.space_group_name_H-M   'P 1'
#
loop_
_entity.id
_entity.type
_entity.pdbx_description
1 polymer ?
#
loop_
_entity_poly.entity_id
_entity_poly.type
_entity_poly.pdbx_seq_one_letter_code
_entity_poly.pdbx_strand_id
1 'polypeptide(L)'
;MAQIFPRWTNQTPRLITLGALAGLGATVFAVYWWASPYHTDVGYAPKQPVEYSHELHAGTLKMDCRYCHVGVEQGAFAGVPPTQTCMNCHKQVKPDSELLKPVRESWATDKSIEWKRIHKLPDFAYFNHSAHVGVGTGDKRAAIGCETCHGRIDTMKVVRQVQPLSMSWCLDCHSNPGPNLRPVEHITTMGWSADMAWQEQQRQIAATLNPPGSLSGAQKFVDGEYKTFATAGCSGCHR
;
A
#
# COMPACT_ATOMS: atom_id res chain seq x y z
N MET A 1 58.55 43.25 -3.67
CA MET A 1 58.02 41.89 -3.86
C MET A 1 56.96 41.96 -4.96
N ALA A 2 57.11 41.22 -6.06
CA ALA A 2 56.11 41.21 -7.12
C ALA A 2 54.83 40.55 -6.60
N GLN A 3 53.68 41.18 -6.84
CA GLN A 3 52.39 40.60 -6.48
C GLN A 3 52.09 39.43 -7.42
N ILE A 4 52.31 38.21 -6.93
CA ILE A 4 52.20 36.97 -7.73
C ILE A 4 50.73 36.67 -8.10
N PHE A 5 49.77 37.07 -7.26
CA PHE A 5 48.33 36.85 -7.50
C PHE A 5 47.52 38.16 -7.56
N PRO A 6 46.67 38.35 -8.57
CA PRO A 6 45.71 39.46 -8.62
C PRO A 6 44.76 39.48 -7.42
N ARG A 7 44.23 40.66 -7.06
CA ARG A 7 43.32 40.81 -5.89
C ARG A 7 42.03 39.99 -5.99
N TRP A 8 41.55 39.69 -7.20
CA TRP A 8 40.36 38.87 -7.42
C TRP A 8 40.56 37.41 -6.95
N THR A 9 41.80 36.93 -6.89
CA THR A 9 42.12 35.57 -6.44
C THR A 9 41.79 35.35 -4.96
N ASN A 10 41.65 36.40 -4.13
CA ASN A 10 41.16 36.26 -2.76
C ASN A 10 39.68 35.83 -2.68
N GLN A 11 38.87 36.15 -3.68
CA GLN A 11 37.46 35.77 -3.72
C GLN A 11 37.26 34.39 -4.36
N THR A 12 38.19 33.93 -5.20
CA THR A 12 38.08 32.67 -5.95
C THR A 12 37.91 31.44 -5.06
N PRO A 13 38.70 31.20 -3.99
CA PRO A 13 38.47 30.07 -3.10
C PRO A 13 37.08 30.09 -2.45
N ARG A 14 36.56 31.27 -2.08
CA ARG A 14 35.22 31.40 -1.49
C ARG A 14 34.12 31.06 -2.48
N LEU A 15 34.23 31.54 -3.73
CA LEU A 15 33.25 31.24 -4.78
C LEU A 15 33.31 29.77 -5.19
N ILE A 16 34.51 29.19 -5.29
CA ILE A 16 34.68 27.77 -5.59
C ILE A 16 34.10 26.91 -4.47
N THR A 17 34.36 27.23 -3.20
CA THR A 17 33.82 26.43 -2.08
C THR A 17 32.30 26.55 -2.00
N LEU A 18 31.73 27.76 -2.14
CA LEU A 18 30.28 27.94 -2.18
C LEU A 18 29.64 27.23 -3.37
N GLY A 19 30.24 27.35 -4.56
CA GLY A 19 29.78 26.66 -5.77
C GLY A 19 29.86 25.14 -5.65
N ALA A 20 30.93 24.62 -5.05
CA ALA A 20 31.10 23.19 -4.82
C ALA A 20 30.09 22.66 -3.79
N LEU A 21 29.86 23.36 -2.69
CA LEU A 21 28.84 22.98 -1.70
C LEU A 21 27.43 23.04 -2.27
N ALA A 22 27.09 24.10 -3.02
CA ALA A 22 25.80 24.23 -3.67
C ALA A 22 25.59 23.15 -4.75
N GLY A 23 26.61 22.89 -5.57
CA GLY A 23 26.60 21.83 -6.58
C GLY A 23 26.41 20.46 -5.96
N LEU A 24 27.19 20.12 -4.92
CA LEU A 24 27.05 18.87 -4.19
C LEU A 24 25.67 18.73 -3.56
N GLY A 25 25.18 19.78 -2.89
CA GLY A 25 23.84 19.79 -2.30
C GLY A 25 22.74 19.57 -3.33
N ALA A 26 22.83 20.22 -4.49
CA ALA A 26 21.89 20.04 -5.58
C ALA A 26 21.93 18.61 -6.16
N THR A 27 23.13 18.03 -6.33
CA THR A 27 23.27 16.64 -6.79
C THR A 27 22.69 15.65 -5.79
N VAL A 28 23.01 15.79 -4.50
CA VAL A 28 22.47 14.93 -3.44
C VAL A 28 20.95 15.03 -3.39
N PHE A 29 20.40 16.25 -3.46
CA PHE A 29 18.95 16.48 -3.49
C PHE A 29 18.31 15.82 -4.71
N ALA A 30 18.87 16.01 -5.91
CA ALA A 30 18.31 15.43 -7.14
C ALA A 30 18.31 13.89 -7.10
N VAL A 31 19.41 13.28 -6.64
CA VAL A 31 19.51 11.83 -6.47
C VAL A 31 18.52 11.34 -5.43
N TYR A 32 18.47 11.96 -4.25
CA TYR A 32 17.55 11.58 -3.17
C TYR A 32 16.09 11.67 -3.62
N TRP A 33 15.73 12.74 -4.33
CA TRP A 33 14.38 12.96 -4.83
C TRP A 33 14.00 11.89 -5.88
N TRP A 34 14.78 11.73 -6.95
CA TRP A 34 14.43 10.80 -8.03
C TRP A 34 14.61 9.32 -7.67
N ALA A 35 15.51 8.99 -6.74
CA ALA A 35 15.64 7.63 -6.24
C ALA A 35 14.63 7.28 -5.13
N SER A 36 13.77 8.22 -4.72
CA SER A 36 12.75 7.93 -3.71
C SER A 36 11.68 6.96 -4.26
N PRO A 37 11.11 6.08 -3.41
CA PRO A 37 10.07 5.12 -3.81
C PRO A 37 8.84 5.75 -4.47
N TYR A 38 8.55 7.02 -4.14
CA TYR A 38 7.49 7.80 -4.77
C TYR A 38 7.73 8.06 -6.27
N HIS A 39 8.98 8.00 -6.73
CA HIS A 39 9.35 8.23 -8.12
C HIS A 39 9.80 6.95 -8.85
N THR A 40 10.13 5.88 -8.13
CA THR A 40 10.50 4.60 -8.75
C THR A 40 9.32 3.64 -8.92
N ASP A 41 8.41 3.57 -7.94
CA ASP A 41 7.40 2.50 -7.88
C ASP A 41 5.97 3.01 -8.12
N VAL A 42 5.66 4.21 -7.61
CA VAL A 42 4.33 4.81 -7.76
C VAL A 42 4.05 5.13 -9.24
N GLY A 43 2.86 4.77 -9.69
CA GLY A 43 2.43 4.89 -11.07
C GLY A 43 2.64 3.63 -11.91
N TYR A 44 3.31 2.60 -11.38
CA TYR A 44 3.44 1.32 -12.07
C TYR A 44 2.07 0.72 -12.41
N ALA A 45 1.79 0.56 -13.70
CA ALA A 45 0.51 0.11 -14.26
C ALA A 45 0.76 -0.78 -15.50
N PRO A 46 1.14 -2.05 -15.31
CA PRO A 46 1.48 -2.94 -16.40
C PRO A 46 0.25 -3.34 -17.21
N LYS A 47 0.42 -3.56 -18.52
CA LYS A 47 -0.62 -4.16 -19.36
C LYS A 47 -0.89 -5.60 -18.91
N GLN A 48 -2.12 -5.84 -18.47
CA GLN A 48 -2.62 -7.14 -18.00
C GLN A 48 -3.03 -8.04 -19.19
N PRO A 49 -3.06 -9.38 -19.00
CA PRO A 49 -3.56 -10.30 -20.02
C PRO A 49 -5.07 -10.13 -20.31
N VAL A 50 -5.83 -9.67 -19.32
CA VAL A 50 -7.25 -9.33 -19.42
C VAL A 50 -7.43 -7.88 -18.99
N GLU A 51 -8.15 -7.09 -19.79
CA GLU A 51 -8.45 -5.69 -19.50
C GLU A 51 -9.59 -5.57 -18.47
N TYR A 52 -9.35 -6.08 -17.27
CA TYR A 52 -10.32 -6.06 -16.18
C TYR A 52 -10.46 -4.65 -15.59
N SER A 53 -11.67 -4.09 -15.65
CA SER A 53 -12.01 -2.78 -15.08
C SER A 53 -12.57 -2.92 -13.67
N HIS A 54 -11.81 -2.46 -12.66
CA HIS A 54 -12.31 -2.34 -11.29
C HIS A 54 -13.35 -1.21 -11.17
N GLU A 55 -13.22 -0.16 -11.98
CA GLU A 55 -14.22 0.92 -12.07
C GLU A 55 -15.62 0.40 -12.41
N LEU A 56 -15.71 -0.57 -13.33
CA LEU A 56 -16.99 -1.19 -13.66
C LEU A 56 -17.51 -2.04 -12.49
N HIS A 57 -16.70 -2.98 -12.00
CA HIS A 57 -17.16 -4.00 -11.04
C HIS A 57 -17.33 -3.45 -9.62
N ALA A 58 -16.31 -2.77 -9.08
CA ALA A 58 -16.38 -2.20 -7.73
C ALA A 58 -17.02 -0.80 -7.74
N GLY A 59 -16.74 0.01 -8.77
CA GLY A 59 -17.25 1.38 -8.86
C GLY A 59 -18.72 1.47 -9.27
N THR A 60 -19.09 0.88 -10.41
CA THR A 60 -20.44 1.00 -10.98
C THR A 60 -21.38 -0.06 -10.42
N LEU A 61 -20.97 -1.33 -10.43
CA LEU A 61 -21.78 -2.45 -9.95
C LEU A 61 -21.74 -2.64 -8.43
N LYS A 62 -20.89 -1.87 -7.73
CA LYS A 62 -20.76 -1.89 -6.26
C LYS A 62 -20.48 -3.28 -5.69
N MET A 63 -19.75 -4.12 -6.43
CA MET A 63 -19.33 -5.43 -5.92
C MET A 63 -18.34 -5.25 -4.77
N ASP A 64 -18.58 -5.93 -3.66
CA ASP A 64 -17.67 -5.93 -2.52
C ASP A 64 -16.34 -6.60 -2.90
N CYS A 65 -15.22 -6.03 -2.44
CA CYS A 65 -13.88 -6.49 -2.77
C CYS A 65 -13.65 -7.98 -2.41
N ARG A 66 -14.29 -8.47 -1.34
CA ARG A 66 -14.14 -9.83 -0.81
C ARG A 66 -14.80 -10.88 -1.68
N TYR A 67 -15.69 -10.49 -2.60
CA TYR A 67 -16.27 -11.42 -3.57
C TYR A 67 -15.20 -12.05 -4.46
N CYS A 68 -14.25 -11.23 -4.92
CA CYS A 68 -13.14 -11.69 -5.75
C CYS A 68 -11.87 -11.98 -4.93
N HIS A 69 -11.55 -11.10 -3.98
CA HIS A 69 -10.34 -11.21 -3.15
C HIS A 69 -10.63 -11.99 -1.87
N VAL A 70 -11.00 -13.26 -2.06
CA VAL A 70 -11.24 -14.17 -0.95
C VAL A 70 -9.98 -14.36 -0.09
N GLY A 71 -10.17 -14.60 1.20
CA GLY A 71 -9.08 -14.86 2.14
C GLY A 71 -8.36 -13.61 2.67
N VAL A 72 -8.68 -12.41 2.19
CA VAL A 72 -8.09 -11.14 2.69
C VAL A 72 -8.27 -10.95 4.20
N GLU A 73 -9.40 -11.40 4.76
CA GLU A 73 -9.70 -11.31 6.20
C GLU A 73 -9.11 -12.45 7.03
N GLN A 74 -8.64 -13.54 6.40
CA GLN A 74 -8.26 -14.76 7.10
C GLN A 74 -6.75 -15.02 7.03
N GLY A 75 -6.12 -14.68 5.91
CA GLY A 75 -4.75 -15.05 5.61
C GLY A 75 -3.86 -13.88 5.28
N ALA A 76 -2.59 -14.21 5.03
CA ALA A 76 -1.57 -13.23 4.72
C ALA A 76 -1.67 -12.65 3.31
N PHE A 77 -2.22 -13.42 2.38
CA PHE A 77 -2.29 -13.07 0.98
C PHE A 77 -3.75 -12.90 0.55
N ALA A 78 -4.07 -11.75 -0.05
CA ALA A 78 -5.30 -11.55 -0.78
C ALA A 78 -5.14 -12.16 -2.19
N GLY A 79 -5.82 -13.29 -2.43
CA GLY A 79 -5.76 -13.99 -3.70
C GLY A 79 -6.21 -13.13 -4.88
N VAL A 80 -5.57 -13.30 -6.05
CA VAL A 80 -6.20 -12.92 -7.32
C VAL A 80 -7.24 -13.98 -7.62
N PRO A 81 -8.49 -13.61 -8.00
CA PRO A 81 -9.56 -14.58 -8.19
C PRO A 81 -9.21 -15.62 -9.27
N PRO A 82 -9.60 -16.89 -9.09
CA PRO A 82 -9.50 -17.89 -10.15
C PRO A 82 -10.47 -17.56 -11.29
N THR A 83 -10.23 -18.15 -12.46
CA THR A 83 -11.10 -17.99 -13.65
C THR A 83 -12.55 -18.35 -13.37
N GLN A 84 -12.79 -19.31 -12.46
CA GLN A 84 -14.13 -19.68 -11.99
C GLN A 84 -14.95 -18.47 -11.50
N THR A 85 -14.36 -17.55 -10.73
CA THR A 85 -15.06 -16.38 -10.20
C THR A 85 -15.58 -15.49 -11.33
N CYS A 86 -14.79 -15.31 -12.40
CA CYS A 86 -15.20 -14.59 -13.59
C CYS A 86 -16.38 -15.30 -14.29
N MET A 87 -16.29 -16.63 -14.40
CA MET A 87 -17.27 -17.44 -15.11
C MET A 87 -18.59 -17.67 -14.36
N ASN A 88 -18.67 -17.28 -13.08
CA ASN A 88 -19.95 -17.26 -12.35
C ASN A 88 -20.99 -16.36 -13.02
N CYS A 89 -20.55 -15.26 -13.66
CA CYS A 89 -21.42 -14.34 -14.38
C CYS A 89 -21.18 -14.35 -15.89
N HIS A 90 -19.92 -14.42 -16.33
CA HIS A 90 -19.58 -14.26 -17.75
C HIS A 90 -19.98 -15.42 -18.67
N LYS A 91 -20.56 -16.49 -18.11
CA LYS A 91 -21.32 -17.47 -18.90
C LYS A 91 -22.62 -16.90 -19.49
N GLN A 92 -23.17 -15.85 -18.88
CA GLN A 92 -24.43 -15.22 -19.27
C GLN A 92 -24.26 -13.72 -19.59
N VAL A 93 -23.33 -13.05 -18.92
CA VAL A 93 -23.09 -11.61 -19.08
C VAL A 93 -21.98 -11.37 -20.10
N LYS A 94 -22.36 -10.81 -21.25
CA LYS A 94 -21.46 -10.54 -22.39
C LYS A 94 -20.61 -11.77 -22.78
N PRO A 95 -21.20 -12.96 -22.94
CA PRO A 95 -20.45 -14.19 -23.17
C PRO A 95 -19.59 -14.13 -24.44
N ASP A 96 -20.01 -13.33 -25.43
CA ASP A 96 -19.35 -13.19 -26.74
C ASP A 96 -18.34 -12.02 -26.83
N SER A 97 -18.07 -11.34 -25.72
CA SER A 97 -17.12 -10.21 -25.71
C SER A 97 -15.69 -10.67 -26.04
N GLU A 98 -15.07 -10.00 -27.01
CA GLU A 98 -13.66 -10.23 -27.36
C GLU A 98 -12.71 -9.97 -26.18
N LEU A 99 -13.04 -9.02 -25.30
CA LEU A 99 -12.25 -8.72 -24.10
C LEU A 99 -12.21 -9.89 -23.10
N LEU A 100 -13.19 -10.80 -23.17
CA LEU A 100 -13.27 -11.99 -22.32
C LEU A 100 -12.64 -13.22 -22.98
N LYS A 101 -12.10 -13.11 -24.20
CA LYS A 101 -11.45 -14.23 -24.89
C LYS A 101 -10.40 -14.93 -24.01
N PRO A 102 -9.47 -14.25 -23.31
CA PRO A 102 -8.49 -14.94 -22.48
C PRO A 102 -9.12 -15.65 -21.27
N VAL A 103 -10.22 -15.12 -20.72
CA VAL A 103 -10.97 -15.75 -19.62
C VAL A 103 -11.67 -17.02 -20.11
N ARG A 104 -12.27 -16.98 -21.31
CA ARG A 104 -12.91 -18.15 -21.94
C ARG A 104 -11.91 -19.22 -22.32
N GLU A 105 -10.75 -18.84 -22.85
CA GLU A 105 -9.65 -19.76 -23.15
C GLU A 105 -9.11 -20.41 -21.89
N SER A 106 -8.89 -19.63 -20.83
CA SER A 106 -8.52 -20.14 -19.51
C SER A 106 -9.54 -21.14 -18.97
N TRP A 107 -10.83 -20.82 -19.10
CA TRP A 107 -11.93 -21.70 -18.68
C TRP A 107 -11.99 -23.01 -19.47
N ALA A 108 -11.78 -22.96 -20.79
CA ALA A 108 -11.87 -24.13 -21.66
C ALA A 108 -10.63 -25.06 -21.56
N THR A 109 -9.46 -24.49 -21.27
CA THR A 109 -8.19 -25.23 -21.26
C THR A 109 -7.68 -25.58 -19.86
N ASP A 110 -8.37 -25.12 -18.82
CA ASP A 110 -7.95 -25.22 -17.41
C ASP A 110 -6.58 -24.58 -17.10
N LYS A 111 -6.08 -23.75 -18.03
CA LYS A 111 -4.84 -22.98 -17.82
C LYS A 111 -5.16 -21.67 -17.14
N SER A 112 -4.51 -21.39 -16.01
CA SER A 112 -4.73 -20.15 -15.26
C SER A 112 -4.31 -18.91 -16.05
N ILE A 113 -4.97 -17.78 -15.76
CA ILE A 113 -4.60 -16.48 -16.33
C ILE A 113 -3.32 -15.99 -15.65
N GLU A 114 -2.30 -15.68 -16.45
CA GLU A 114 -0.99 -15.19 -15.99
C GLU A 114 -1.03 -13.68 -15.67
N TRP A 115 -1.66 -13.35 -14.54
CA TRP A 115 -1.77 -11.97 -14.07
C TRP A 115 -0.41 -11.37 -13.72
N LYS A 116 -0.19 -10.10 -14.11
CA LYS A 116 1.00 -9.35 -13.69
C LYS A 116 0.72 -8.69 -12.35
N ARG A 117 1.44 -9.12 -11.32
CA ARG A 117 1.36 -8.52 -9.98
C ARG A 117 1.84 -7.06 -10.02
N ILE A 118 1.07 -6.17 -9.40
CA ILE A 118 1.37 -4.73 -9.31
C ILE A 118 2.08 -4.45 -7.99
N HIS A 119 1.42 -4.74 -6.88
CA HIS A 119 1.98 -4.59 -5.55
C HIS A 119 2.81 -5.83 -5.21
N LYS A 120 4.15 -5.70 -5.28
CA LYS A 120 5.09 -6.76 -4.90
C LYS A 120 6.06 -6.21 -3.87
N LEU A 121 5.98 -6.74 -2.66
CA LEU A 121 7.03 -6.57 -1.67
C LEU A 121 8.19 -7.54 -1.95
N PRO A 122 9.41 -7.23 -1.51
CA PRO A 122 10.52 -8.17 -1.58
C PRO A 122 10.22 -9.46 -0.79
N ASP A 123 10.75 -10.59 -1.26
CA ASP A 123 10.41 -11.91 -0.70
C ASP A 123 10.94 -12.12 0.75
N PHE A 124 11.90 -11.29 1.19
CA PHE A 124 12.40 -11.26 2.57
C PHE A 124 11.50 -10.46 3.53
N ALA A 125 10.44 -9.82 3.03
CA ALA A 125 9.48 -9.07 3.81
C ALA A 125 8.12 -9.78 3.79
N TYR A 126 7.71 -10.30 4.95
CA TYR A 126 6.43 -10.96 5.13
C TYR A 126 5.34 -9.94 5.49
N PHE A 127 4.29 -9.90 4.68
CA PHE A 127 3.11 -9.08 4.91
C PHE A 127 1.88 -9.96 5.14
N ASN A 128 0.98 -9.54 6.04
CA ASN A 128 -0.24 -10.28 6.34
C ASN A 128 -1.49 -9.39 6.27
N HIS A 129 -2.38 -9.62 5.30
CA HIS A 129 -3.63 -8.85 5.15
C HIS A 129 -4.57 -8.97 6.35
N SER A 130 -4.78 -10.17 6.91
CA SER A 130 -5.71 -10.37 8.03
C SER A 130 -5.32 -9.58 9.27
N ALA A 131 -4.02 -9.37 9.47
CA ALA A 131 -3.49 -8.54 10.55
C ALA A 131 -3.78 -7.04 10.40
N HIS A 132 -4.10 -6.56 9.19
CA HIS A 132 -4.37 -5.13 8.92
C HIS A 132 -5.86 -4.83 8.77
N VAL A 133 -6.65 -5.80 8.25
CA VAL A 133 -8.10 -5.65 8.10
C VAL A 133 -8.89 -6.07 9.36
N GLY A 134 -8.18 -6.43 10.42
CA GLY A 134 -8.75 -6.68 11.75
C GLY A 134 -7.73 -6.38 12.83
N VAL A 135 -7.74 -5.13 13.32
CA VAL A 135 -6.91 -4.67 14.45
C VAL A 135 -7.78 -4.33 15.65
N GLY A 136 -7.20 -4.33 16.85
CA GLY A 136 -7.94 -4.09 18.09
C GLY A 136 -8.85 -5.26 18.50
N THR A 137 -9.40 -5.18 19.71
CA THR A 137 -10.29 -6.18 20.29
C THR A 137 -11.51 -5.52 20.94
N GLY A 138 -12.64 -6.23 21.00
CA GLY A 138 -13.90 -5.71 21.55
C GLY A 138 -14.35 -4.40 20.91
N ASP A 139 -14.71 -3.43 21.74
CA ASP A 139 -15.18 -2.09 21.32
C ASP A 139 -14.09 -1.22 20.66
N LYS A 140 -12.83 -1.68 20.69
CA LYS A 140 -11.68 -1.01 20.07
C LYS A 140 -11.29 -1.66 18.74
N ARG A 141 -12.14 -2.53 18.19
CA ARG A 141 -11.89 -3.17 16.90
C ARG A 141 -11.95 -2.12 15.78
N ALA A 142 -10.92 -2.09 14.97
CA ALA A 142 -10.80 -1.23 13.80
C ALA A 142 -10.07 -2.01 12.69
N ALA A 143 -9.83 -1.33 11.57
CA ALA A 143 -9.12 -1.90 10.44
C ALA A 143 -8.46 -0.82 9.60
N ILE A 144 -7.48 -1.21 8.80
CA ILE A 144 -6.91 -0.37 7.75
C ILE A 144 -7.71 -0.63 6.47
N GLY A 145 -8.30 0.43 5.91
CA GLY A 145 -9.08 0.32 4.69
C GLY A 145 -8.22 -0.03 3.48
N CYS A 146 -8.81 -0.74 2.50
CA CYS A 146 -8.12 -1.08 1.25
C CYS A 146 -7.62 0.17 0.51
N GLU A 147 -8.39 1.26 0.59
CA GLU A 147 -8.09 2.55 -0.03
C GLU A 147 -6.77 3.17 0.46
N THR A 148 -6.42 2.98 1.74
CA THR A 148 -5.21 3.56 2.31
C THR A 148 -3.95 3.07 1.59
N CYS A 149 -3.91 1.77 1.27
CA CYS A 149 -2.75 1.12 0.65
C CYS A 149 -2.86 1.03 -0.88
N HIS A 150 -4.06 0.75 -1.40
CA HIS A 150 -4.30 0.49 -2.83
C HIS A 150 -4.96 1.66 -3.57
N GLY A 151 -5.37 2.71 -2.85
CA GLY A 151 -6.06 3.87 -3.42
C GLY A 151 -7.51 3.59 -3.80
N ARG A 152 -8.10 4.53 -4.52
CA ARG A 152 -9.48 4.47 -5.05
C ARG A 152 -9.60 3.50 -6.23
N ILE A 153 -9.47 2.21 -5.95
CA ILE A 153 -9.54 1.11 -6.93
C ILE A 153 -10.88 1.11 -7.68
N ASP A 154 -11.96 1.53 -7.02
CA ASP A 154 -13.29 1.72 -7.60
C ASP A 154 -13.37 2.79 -8.71
N THR A 155 -12.31 3.58 -8.91
CA THR A 155 -12.19 4.55 -10.01
C THR A 155 -11.15 4.14 -11.05
N MET A 156 -10.54 2.96 -10.89
CA MET A 156 -9.44 2.50 -11.73
C MET A 156 -9.93 1.53 -12.81
N LYS A 157 -9.83 1.95 -14.09
CA LYS A 157 -9.95 1.02 -15.24
C LYS A 157 -8.79 0.04 -15.29
N VAL A 158 -7.59 0.53 -15.01
CA VAL A 158 -6.38 -0.27 -14.88
C VAL A 158 -5.78 0.05 -13.53
N VAL A 159 -5.53 -0.98 -12.72
CA VAL A 159 -4.92 -0.79 -11.41
C VAL A 159 -3.51 -0.25 -11.58
N ARG A 160 -3.15 0.70 -10.73
CA ARG A 160 -1.81 1.27 -10.63
C ARG A 160 -1.37 1.30 -9.18
N GLN A 161 -0.07 1.22 -8.95
CA GLN A 161 0.49 1.44 -7.62
C GLN A 161 0.36 2.93 -7.26
N VAL A 162 -0.36 3.24 -6.18
CA VAL A 162 -0.57 4.63 -5.72
C VAL A 162 0.26 4.99 -4.49
N GLN A 163 0.64 3.99 -3.70
CA GLN A 163 1.50 4.16 -2.53
C GLN A 163 2.86 3.51 -2.82
N PRO A 164 3.95 4.03 -2.23
CA PRO A 164 5.26 3.44 -2.42
C PRO A 164 5.37 2.03 -1.81
N LEU A 165 4.62 1.74 -0.75
CA LEU A 165 4.72 0.47 0.01
C LEU A 165 6.15 0.12 0.47
N SER A 166 6.99 1.15 0.61
CA SER A 166 8.35 1.04 1.12
C SER A 166 8.38 0.85 2.64
N MET A 167 9.49 0.36 3.18
CA MET A 167 9.65 0.15 4.62
C MET A 167 9.36 1.41 5.45
N SER A 168 9.87 2.57 5.05
CA SER A 168 9.62 3.83 5.78
C SER A 168 8.13 4.17 5.81
N TRP A 169 7.45 4.07 4.68
CA TRP A 169 6.01 4.31 4.59
C TRP A 169 5.20 3.35 5.48
N CYS A 170 5.57 2.07 5.53
CA CYS A 170 4.97 1.10 6.45
C CYS A 170 5.24 1.48 7.91
N LEU A 171 6.49 1.83 8.26
CA LEU A 171 6.87 2.20 9.62
C LEU A 171 6.24 3.51 10.09
N ASP A 172 6.03 4.48 9.20
CA ASP A 172 5.31 5.72 9.50
C ASP A 172 3.88 5.41 9.95
N CYS A 173 3.20 4.52 9.21
CA CYS A 173 1.86 4.05 9.59
C CYS A 173 1.89 3.22 10.88
N HIS A 174 2.90 2.36 11.09
CA HIS A 174 3.00 1.57 12.32
C HIS A 174 3.33 2.46 13.54
N SER A 175 4.06 3.55 13.35
CA SER A 175 4.38 4.52 14.39
C SER A 175 3.18 5.41 14.73
N ASN A 176 2.34 5.73 13.75
CA ASN A 176 1.12 6.50 13.94
C ASN A 176 -0.05 5.93 13.11
N PRO A 177 -0.71 4.86 13.57
CA PRO A 177 -1.76 4.20 12.80
C PRO A 177 -3.09 4.98 12.80
N GLY A 178 -3.30 5.86 13.78
CA GLY A 178 -4.57 6.56 14.04
C GLY A 178 -5.26 7.15 12.81
N PRO A 179 -4.56 7.98 11.99
CA PRO A 179 -5.14 8.59 10.80
C PRO A 179 -5.69 7.59 9.77
N ASN A 180 -5.20 6.34 9.78
CA ASN A 180 -5.53 5.32 8.80
C ASN A 180 -6.57 4.30 9.30
N LEU A 181 -6.92 4.33 10.59
CA LEU A 181 -7.89 3.41 11.19
C LEU A 181 -9.31 3.73 10.72
N ARG A 182 -10.08 2.70 10.38
CA ARG A 182 -11.49 2.79 9.98
C ARG A 182 -12.33 1.78 10.76
N PRO A 183 -13.65 2.01 10.87
CA PRO A 183 -14.56 0.98 11.38
C PRO A 183 -14.47 -0.26 10.48
N VAL A 184 -14.64 -1.44 11.07
CA VAL A 184 -14.50 -2.72 10.36
C VAL A 184 -15.58 -2.84 9.26
N GLU A 185 -16.72 -2.19 9.46
CA GLU A 185 -17.84 -2.15 8.54
C GLU A 185 -17.50 -1.38 7.25
N HIS A 186 -16.50 -0.48 7.32
CA HIS A 186 -16.12 0.42 6.23
C HIS A 186 -14.76 0.09 5.60
N ILE A 187 -14.22 -1.11 5.81
CA ILE A 187 -12.92 -1.54 5.27
C ILE A 187 -12.88 -1.45 3.74
N THR A 188 -13.92 -1.95 3.08
CA THR A 188 -14.04 -2.00 1.61
C THR A 188 -14.77 -0.78 1.04
N THR A 189 -15.22 0.14 1.89
CA THR A 189 -15.91 1.35 1.44
C THR A 189 -14.89 2.36 0.89
N MET A 190 -14.87 2.50 -0.43
CA MET A 190 -13.98 3.43 -1.12
C MET A 190 -14.51 4.86 -1.04
N GLY A 191 -13.63 5.82 -0.75
CA GLY A 191 -14.00 7.23 -0.57
C GLY A 191 -14.62 7.52 0.79
N TRP A 192 -14.46 6.61 1.76
CA TRP A 192 -14.88 6.85 3.13
C TRP A 192 -13.96 7.88 3.79
N SER A 193 -14.56 8.75 4.61
CA SER A 193 -13.87 9.75 5.42
C SER A 193 -14.36 9.70 6.86
N ALA A 194 -13.45 9.85 7.82
CA ALA A 194 -13.78 9.87 9.24
C ALA A 194 -14.60 11.11 9.62
N ASP A 195 -15.72 10.90 10.31
CA ASP A 195 -16.42 11.97 11.00
C ASP A 195 -15.70 12.36 12.31
N MET A 196 -16.14 13.44 12.96
CA MET A 196 -15.50 13.94 14.18
C MET A 196 -15.59 12.93 15.35
N ALA A 197 -16.66 12.14 15.41
CA ALA A 197 -16.85 11.14 16.46
C ALA A 197 -15.83 10.00 16.31
N TRP A 198 -15.68 9.48 15.09
CA TRP A 198 -14.69 8.46 14.78
C TRP A 198 -13.27 8.97 14.98
N GLN A 199 -12.97 10.24 14.66
CA GLN A 199 -11.63 10.80 14.90
C GLN A 199 -11.20 10.76 16.37
N GLU A 200 -12.13 10.94 17.30
CA GLU A 200 -11.84 10.75 18.73
C GLU A 200 -11.59 9.28 19.05
N GLN A 201 -12.45 8.38 18.55
CA GLN A 201 -12.28 6.94 18.74
C GLN A 201 -10.96 6.41 18.15
N GLN A 202 -10.55 6.92 16.98
CA GLN A 202 -9.26 6.61 16.33
C GLN A 202 -8.09 6.89 17.26
N ARG A 203 -8.09 8.04 17.96
CA ARG A 203 -7.01 8.39 18.90
C ARG A 203 -6.94 7.38 20.05
N GLN A 204 -8.08 6.99 20.58
CA GLN A 204 -8.18 6.03 21.68
C GLN A 204 -7.72 4.63 21.25
N ILE A 205 -8.10 4.18 20.05
CA ILE A 205 -7.68 2.90 19.49
C ILE A 205 -6.17 2.93 19.17
N ALA A 206 -5.68 3.99 18.53
CA ALA A 206 -4.26 4.11 18.17
C ALA A 206 -3.34 4.04 19.39
N ALA A 207 -3.74 4.63 20.52
CA ALA A 207 -3.00 4.54 21.78
C ALA A 207 -2.85 3.09 22.30
N THR A 208 -3.80 2.20 21.98
CA THR A 208 -3.69 0.77 22.32
C THR A 208 -2.78 -0.02 21.38
N LEU A 209 -2.62 0.44 20.14
CA LEU A 209 -1.82 -0.23 19.11
C LEU A 209 -0.34 0.12 19.20
N ASN A 210 0.03 1.31 19.69
CA ASN A 210 1.42 1.73 19.82
C ASN A 210 1.81 2.16 21.25
N PRO A 211 1.79 1.26 22.25
CA PRO A 211 2.30 1.57 23.58
C PRO A 211 3.84 1.63 23.58
N PRO A 212 4.46 2.41 24.50
CA PRO A 212 5.93 2.47 24.63
C PRO A 212 6.54 1.07 24.80
N GLY A 213 7.52 0.72 23.94
CA GLY A 213 8.20 -0.59 23.97
C GLY A 213 7.51 -1.72 23.18
N SER A 214 6.42 -1.45 22.46
CA SER A 214 5.63 -2.43 21.69
C SER A 214 6.27 -2.94 20.38
N LEU A 215 7.57 -2.73 20.19
CA LEU A 215 8.27 -2.96 18.92
C LEU A 215 8.26 -4.44 18.44
N SER A 216 7.83 -5.40 19.26
CA SER A 216 7.84 -6.82 18.91
C SER A 216 6.45 -7.46 18.98
N GLY A 217 5.95 -8.00 17.86
CA GLY A 217 4.79 -8.89 17.78
C GLY A 217 3.43 -8.22 17.57
N ALA A 218 2.64 -8.73 16.61
CA ALA A 218 1.37 -8.12 16.18
C ALA A 218 0.20 -8.38 17.15
N GLN A 219 0.23 -9.49 17.90
CA GLN A 219 -0.75 -9.82 18.93
C GLN A 219 -0.04 -10.49 20.12
N LYS A 220 -0.42 -10.14 21.35
CA LYS A 220 0.04 -10.82 22.57
C LYS A 220 -1.11 -10.99 23.56
N PHE A 221 -1.06 -12.08 24.32
CA PHE A 221 -1.92 -12.26 25.47
C PHE A 221 -1.27 -11.56 26.67
N VAL A 222 -1.91 -10.51 27.18
CA VAL A 222 -1.38 -9.66 28.26
C VAL A 222 -2.51 -9.44 29.26
N ASP A 223 -2.27 -9.77 30.53
CA ASP A 223 -3.24 -9.60 31.63
C ASP A 223 -4.59 -10.30 31.43
N GLY A 224 -4.62 -11.45 30.74
CA GLY A 224 -5.86 -12.20 30.50
C GLY A 224 -6.62 -11.78 29.24
N GLU A 225 -6.13 -10.79 28.49
CA GLU A 225 -6.76 -10.28 27.28
C GLU A 225 -5.81 -10.31 26.07
N TYR A 226 -6.38 -10.51 24.89
CA TYR A 226 -5.64 -10.35 23.64
C TYR A 226 -5.50 -8.86 23.30
N LYS A 227 -4.24 -8.41 23.15
CA LYS A 227 -3.89 -7.07 22.69
C LYS A 227 -3.22 -7.16 21.33
N THR A 228 -3.59 -6.25 20.43
CA THR A 228 -2.98 -6.10 19.11
C THR A 228 -2.01 -4.91 19.12
N PHE A 229 -0.88 -5.01 18.42
CA PHE A 229 0.14 -3.97 18.36
C PHE A 229 0.57 -3.68 16.91
N ALA A 230 0.89 -2.43 16.64
CA ALA A 230 1.54 -2.01 15.42
C ALA A 230 3.05 -2.29 15.53
N THR A 231 3.52 -3.36 14.90
CA THR A 231 4.90 -3.82 15.04
C THR A 231 5.89 -2.90 14.32
N ALA A 232 6.80 -2.24 15.04
CA ALA A 232 7.84 -1.41 14.42
C ALA A 232 9.26 -2.02 14.49
N GLY A 233 9.44 -3.22 15.08
CA GLY A 233 10.71 -3.92 15.14
C GLY A 233 10.96 -4.88 13.97
N CYS A 234 12.20 -5.33 13.82
CA CYS A 234 12.64 -6.17 12.70
C CYS A 234 11.81 -7.46 12.55
N SER A 235 11.45 -8.10 13.65
CA SER A 235 10.68 -9.35 13.67
C SER A 235 9.21 -9.20 13.25
N GLY A 236 8.73 -7.96 13.04
CA GLY A 236 7.37 -7.71 12.54
C GLY A 236 7.17 -8.26 11.14
N CYS A 237 8.12 -7.97 10.23
CA CYS A 237 8.01 -8.32 8.81
C CYS A 237 9.24 -9.06 8.26
N HIS A 238 10.43 -8.91 8.86
CA HIS A 238 11.62 -9.63 8.41
C HIS A 238 11.68 -11.00 9.09
N ARG A 239 11.80 -12.06 8.29
CA ARG A 239 11.91 -13.45 8.73
C ARG A 239 13.01 -14.17 7.97
#